data_AF-A0A4U8YMG2-F1
#
_entry.id   AF-A0A4U8YMG2-F1
#
_cell.length_a   1.000
_cell.length_b   1.000
_cell.length_c   1.000
_cell.angle_alpha   90.00
_cell.angle_beta   90.00
_cell.angle_gamma   90.00
#
_symmetry.space_group_name_H-M   'P 1'
#
loop_
_entity.id
_entity.type
_entity.pdbx_description
1 polymer ?
#
loop_
_entity_poly.entity_id
_entity_poly.type
_entity_poly.pdbx_seq_one_letter_code
_entity_poly.pdbx_strand_id
1 'polypeptide(L)'
;MSATVSEIISMMEELAPSSLAEEWDNVGLQVGHRDHRVTRIHIALDPTPEVVAKACTEGAEMLITHHPLIFSPLKTLDLASPLGDIIARSVSSSLAIYSAHTNLDSAPGGLNDTFSRMIGMNPEGPLVPSADSETVKLVFFVPEEYRHKVMKALFSGGAGSIGKYSCCSFSSAGRGTYMPSAGAEPFEGSTGKMSCVEEVRVEAVVKRSKLDHVLEVVREVHPYETMEYNIYPLLRTADADESGAGLGRVGAFDSPVTLGELAERVKKAFGLPAVRVVGDPDMAVRRGAVCTGSGGSLMKAFYRSGADVYVSGELKYHDAQTALEKGKGLVDAGHFGTEYFACGLLARALNEKIRQRGLNVEVVESRCEQDPFAFV
;
A
#
# COMPACT_ATOMS: atom_id res chain seq x y z
N MET A 1 6.63 9.38 -29.14
CA MET A 1 6.19 7.99 -29.45
C MET A 1 4.88 7.73 -28.71
N SER A 2 3.98 6.90 -29.24
CA SER A 2 2.79 6.49 -28.49
C SER A 2 3.15 5.40 -27.48
N ALA A 3 2.46 5.38 -26.34
CA ALA A 3 2.64 4.34 -25.33
C ALA A 3 1.73 3.13 -25.60
N THR A 4 1.97 2.03 -24.91
CA THR A 4 1.05 0.91 -24.75
C THR A 4 0.42 0.94 -23.35
N VAL A 5 -0.72 0.26 -23.17
CA VAL A 5 -1.33 0.06 -21.85
C VAL A 5 -0.31 -0.53 -20.86
N SER A 6 0.53 -1.48 -21.29
CA SER A 6 1.59 -2.07 -20.46
C SER A 6 2.62 -1.05 -19.97
N GLU A 7 3.04 -0.11 -20.83
CA GLU A 7 3.97 0.95 -20.44
C GLU A 7 3.33 1.94 -19.45
N ILE A 8 2.04 2.25 -19.62
CA ILE A 8 1.30 3.06 -18.64
C ILE A 8 1.20 2.33 -17.30
N ILE A 9 0.83 1.04 -17.31
CA ILE A 9 0.77 0.20 -16.11
C ILE A 9 2.13 0.17 -15.41
N SER A 10 3.23 0.03 -16.14
CA SER A 10 4.58 0.09 -15.54
C SER A 10 4.85 1.41 -14.83
N MET A 11 4.39 2.54 -15.37
CA MET A 11 4.50 3.83 -14.68
C MET A 11 3.61 3.90 -13.44
N MET A 12 2.41 3.30 -13.49
CA MET A 12 1.51 3.21 -12.34
C MET A 12 2.10 2.35 -11.23
N GLU A 13 2.72 1.20 -11.55
CA GLU A 13 3.39 0.35 -10.56
C GLU A 13 4.61 1.04 -9.92
N GLU A 14 5.25 1.99 -10.59
CA GLU A 14 6.30 2.83 -9.98
C GLU A 14 5.72 3.87 -9.00
N LEU A 15 4.49 4.34 -9.22
CA LEU A 15 3.82 5.34 -8.39
C LEU A 15 3.15 4.70 -7.18
N ALA A 16 2.42 3.61 -7.40
CA ALA A 16 1.67 2.87 -6.41
C ALA A 16 1.74 1.38 -6.76
N PRO A 17 2.79 0.67 -6.29
CA PRO A 17 2.94 -0.76 -6.55
C PRO A 17 1.71 -1.54 -6.09
N SER A 18 1.24 -2.48 -6.90
CA SER A 18 0.13 -3.37 -6.58
C SER A 18 0.35 -4.18 -5.29
N SER A 19 1.60 -4.43 -4.90
CA SER A 19 1.96 -5.07 -3.62
C SER A 19 1.61 -4.25 -2.37
N LEU A 20 1.26 -2.97 -2.52
CA LEU A 20 0.77 -2.12 -1.43
C LEU A 20 -0.75 -2.18 -1.25
N ALA A 21 -1.47 -2.84 -2.17
CA ALA A 21 -2.92 -2.99 -2.03
C ALA A 21 -3.25 -3.93 -0.86
N GLU A 22 -4.40 -3.67 -0.23
CA GLU A 22 -4.95 -4.57 0.79
C GLU A 22 -5.33 -5.93 0.17
N GLU A 23 -5.27 -7.00 0.95
CA GLU A 23 -5.50 -8.38 0.46
C GLU A 23 -6.88 -8.60 -0.16
N TRP A 24 -7.89 -7.83 0.26
CA TRP A 24 -9.26 -7.91 -0.24
C TRP A 24 -9.50 -7.09 -1.51
N ASP A 25 -8.55 -6.22 -1.89
CA ASP A 25 -8.72 -5.23 -2.93
C ASP A 25 -8.52 -5.83 -4.34
N ASN A 26 -9.00 -5.12 -5.37
CA ASN A 26 -8.90 -5.54 -6.77
C ASN A 26 -8.34 -4.43 -7.68
N VAL A 27 -7.07 -4.09 -7.44
CA VAL A 27 -6.31 -3.11 -8.23
C VAL A 27 -5.82 -3.68 -9.56
N GLY A 28 -5.35 -2.81 -10.45
CA GLY A 28 -4.73 -3.20 -11.71
C GLY A 28 -5.63 -3.06 -12.92
N LEU A 29 -5.25 -3.71 -14.03
CA LEU A 29 -6.03 -3.70 -15.27
C LEU A 29 -7.28 -4.58 -15.11
N GLN A 30 -8.46 -3.98 -15.23
CA GLN A 30 -9.74 -4.67 -15.03
C GLN A 30 -10.45 -4.98 -16.35
N VAL A 31 -10.34 -4.10 -17.34
CA VAL A 31 -10.88 -4.28 -18.70
C VAL A 31 -9.84 -3.81 -19.71
N GLY A 32 -9.68 -4.52 -20.83
CA GLY A 32 -8.82 -4.11 -21.94
C GLY A 32 -7.64 -5.05 -22.20
N HIS A 33 -6.72 -4.60 -23.04
CA HIS A 33 -5.59 -5.40 -23.52
C HIS A 33 -4.27 -4.65 -23.34
N ARG A 34 -3.24 -5.32 -22.81
CA ARG A 34 -1.95 -4.70 -22.42
C ARG A 34 -1.18 -4.10 -23.60
N ASP A 35 -1.36 -4.65 -24.79
CA ASP A 35 -0.65 -4.20 -26.00
C ASP A 35 -1.37 -3.07 -26.74
N HIS A 36 -2.54 -2.65 -26.28
CA HIS A 36 -3.26 -1.55 -26.93
C HIS A 36 -2.47 -0.24 -26.82
N ARG A 37 -2.45 0.50 -27.93
CA ARG A 37 -1.83 1.82 -28.02
C ARG A 37 -2.64 2.83 -27.21
N VAL A 38 -1.93 3.70 -26.48
CA VAL A 38 -2.50 4.76 -25.67
C VAL A 38 -1.92 6.10 -26.13
N THR A 39 -2.79 7.03 -26.47
CA THR A 39 -2.44 8.42 -26.77
C THR A 39 -3.22 9.42 -25.92
N ARG A 40 -4.33 9.00 -25.32
CA ARG A 40 -5.15 9.77 -24.40
C ARG A 40 -5.61 8.90 -23.23
N ILE A 41 -5.40 9.43 -22.03
CA ILE A 41 -5.78 8.83 -20.74
C ILE A 41 -6.79 9.73 -20.06
N HIS A 42 -7.89 9.17 -19.59
CA HIS A 42 -8.78 9.83 -18.64
C HIS A 42 -8.49 9.35 -17.22
N ILE A 43 -8.59 10.27 -16.26
CA ILE A 43 -8.50 9.97 -14.83
C ILE A 43 -9.82 10.39 -14.16
N ALA A 44 -10.35 9.50 -13.33
CA ALA A 44 -11.59 9.70 -12.57
C ALA A 44 -11.49 9.06 -11.18
N LEU A 45 -12.43 9.37 -10.30
CA LEU A 45 -12.53 8.68 -9.01
C LEU A 45 -13.23 7.33 -9.23
N ASP A 46 -14.41 7.37 -9.84
CA ASP A 46 -15.33 6.26 -10.07
C ASP A 46 -15.52 5.97 -11.57
N PRO A 47 -15.55 4.70 -11.99
CA PRO A 47 -15.86 4.31 -13.37
C PRO A 47 -17.38 4.28 -13.62
N THR A 48 -18.08 5.41 -13.40
CA THR A 48 -19.54 5.49 -13.61
C THR A 48 -19.92 5.38 -15.10
N PRO A 49 -21.18 5.08 -15.45
CA PRO A 49 -21.64 5.09 -16.83
C PRO A 49 -21.38 6.41 -17.56
N GLU A 50 -21.51 7.55 -16.87
CA GLU A 50 -21.21 8.87 -17.46
C GLU A 50 -19.71 9.07 -17.69
N VAL A 51 -18.86 8.68 -16.74
CA VAL A 51 -17.39 8.80 -16.86
C VAL A 51 -16.88 7.96 -18.02
N VAL A 52 -17.34 6.70 -18.11
CA VAL A 52 -16.96 5.79 -19.20
C VAL A 52 -17.51 6.29 -20.53
N ALA A 53 -18.74 6.81 -20.55
CA ALA A 53 -19.30 7.40 -21.75
C ALA A 53 -18.45 8.55 -22.27
N LYS A 54 -18.09 9.47 -21.38
CA LYS A 54 -17.26 10.61 -21.71
C LYS A 54 -15.89 10.19 -22.23
N ALA A 55 -15.22 9.25 -21.56
CA ALA A 55 -13.93 8.72 -21.99
C ALA A 55 -14.01 8.12 -23.41
N CYS A 56 -15.04 7.32 -23.70
CA CYS A 56 -15.28 6.77 -25.04
C CYS A 56 -15.55 7.88 -26.07
N THR A 57 -16.41 8.85 -25.76
CA THR A 57 -16.77 9.95 -26.68
C THR A 57 -15.58 10.86 -26.99
N GLU A 58 -14.72 11.09 -26.00
CA GLU A 58 -13.50 11.88 -26.16
C GLU A 58 -12.33 11.04 -26.69
N GLY A 59 -12.55 9.77 -27.04
CA GLY A 59 -11.56 8.93 -27.69
C GLY A 59 -10.36 8.59 -26.82
N ALA A 60 -10.54 8.51 -25.50
CA ALA A 60 -9.53 7.97 -24.61
C ALA A 60 -9.36 6.46 -24.85
N GLU A 61 -8.12 5.99 -24.90
CA GLU A 61 -7.82 4.55 -24.99
C GLU A 61 -7.59 3.92 -23.61
N MET A 62 -7.45 4.74 -22.56
CA MET A 62 -7.33 4.26 -21.19
C MET A 62 -8.05 5.18 -20.21
N LEU A 63 -8.82 4.57 -19.29
CA LEU A 63 -9.42 5.20 -18.13
C LEU A 63 -8.73 4.64 -16.88
N ILE A 64 -8.15 5.52 -16.07
CA ILE A 64 -7.57 5.19 -14.78
C ILE A 64 -8.50 5.71 -13.69
N THR A 65 -8.93 4.83 -12.79
CA THR A 65 -9.81 5.17 -11.67
C THR A 65 -9.15 4.91 -10.33
N HIS A 66 -9.57 5.64 -9.29
CA HIS A 66 -9.24 5.28 -7.92
C HIS A 66 -10.02 4.02 -7.55
N HIS A 67 -11.35 4.08 -7.60
CA HIS A 67 -12.20 2.96 -7.24
C HIS A 67 -12.23 1.87 -8.34
N PRO A 68 -12.20 0.58 -7.93
CA PRO A 68 -12.35 -0.54 -8.85
C PRO A 68 -13.73 -0.57 -9.52
N LEU A 69 -13.78 -0.72 -10.85
CA LEU A 69 -15.00 -1.07 -11.59
C LEU A 69 -15.49 -2.46 -11.16
N ILE A 70 -14.59 -3.44 -11.17
CA ILE A 70 -14.86 -4.79 -10.69
C ILE A 70 -14.33 -4.86 -9.26
N PHE A 71 -15.19 -4.68 -8.27
CA PHE A 71 -14.76 -4.77 -6.87
C PHE A 71 -14.74 -6.23 -6.38
N SER A 72 -15.71 -7.04 -6.82
CA SER A 72 -15.82 -8.47 -6.50
C SER A 72 -15.76 -9.32 -7.77
N PRO A 73 -15.22 -10.55 -7.72
CA PRO A 73 -15.24 -11.46 -8.86
C PRO A 73 -16.63 -11.65 -9.45
N LEU A 74 -16.76 -11.48 -10.77
CA LEU A 74 -18.02 -11.63 -11.47
C LEU A 74 -18.43 -13.11 -11.56
N LYS A 75 -19.64 -13.42 -11.10
CA LYS A 75 -20.23 -14.76 -11.27
C LYS A 75 -20.90 -14.92 -12.63
N THR A 76 -21.44 -13.83 -13.15
CA THR A 76 -22.11 -13.73 -14.45
C THR A 76 -21.82 -12.36 -15.06
N LEU A 77 -21.84 -12.27 -16.39
CA LEU A 77 -21.70 -11.01 -17.12
C LEU A 77 -22.93 -10.82 -18.01
N ASP A 78 -23.92 -10.10 -17.48
CA ASP A 78 -25.10 -9.67 -18.23
C ASP A 78 -24.85 -8.27 -18.79
N LEU A 79 -24.74 -8.15 -20.11
CA LEU A 79 -24.47 -6.88 -20.79
C LEU A 79 -25.63 -5.88 -20.71
N ALA A 80 -26.81 -6.30 -20.26
CA ALA A 80 -27.93 -5.41 -19.97
C ALA A 80 -27.87 -4.80 -18.55
N SER A 81 -26.99 -5.30 -17.68
CA SER A 81 -26.76 -4.72 -16.36
C SER A 81 -25.89 -3.45 -16.44
N PRO A 82 -25.95 -2.52 -15.47
CA PRO A 82 -25.13 -1.31 -15.49
C PRO A 82 -23.62 -1.60 -15.63
N LEU A 83 -23.11 -2.59 -14.89
CA LEU A 83 -21.70 -3.01 -14.98
C LEU A 83 -21.39 -3.67 -16.33
N GLY A 84 -22.28 -4.53 -16.82
CA GLY A 84 -22.10 -5.19 -18.11
C GLY A 84 -22.12 -4.22 -19.28
N ASP A 85 -22.95 -3.18 -19.24
CA ASP A 85 -22.98 -2.11 -20.23
C ASP A 85 -21.65 -1.33 -20.23
N ILE A 86 -21.14 -0.94 -19.05
CA ILE A 86 -19.82 -0.30 -18.93
C ILE A 86 -18.74 -1.17 -19.59
N ILE A 87 -18.70 -2.47 -19.29
CA ILE A 87 -17.72 -3.40 -19.87
C ILE A 87 -17.90 -3.50 -21.39
N ALA A 88 -19.14 -3.69 -21.87
CA ALA A 88 -19.46 -3.81 -23.29
C ALA A 88 -19.01 -2.58 -24.09
N ARG A 89 -19.29 -1.39 -23.56
CA ARG A 89 -18.92 -0.11 -24.17
C ARG A 89 -17.40 0.08 -24.16
N SER A 90 -16.74 -0.24 -23.04
CA SER A 90 -15.29 -0.13 -22.92
C SER A 90 -14.58 -1.01 -23.95
N VAL A 91 -14.99 -2.28 -24.06
CA VAL A 91 -14.43 -3.22 -25.04
C VAL A 91 -14.70 -2.75 -26.47
N SER A 92 -15.93 -2.32 -26.76
CA SER A 92 -16.33 -1.86 -28.10
C SER A 92 -15.60 -0.58 -28.54
N SER A 93 -15.21 0.28 -27.60
CA SER A 93 -14.42 1.48 -27.84
C SER A 93 -12.91 1.29 -27.69
N SER A 94 -12.44 0.06 -27.45
CA SER A 94 -11.03 -0.24 -27.14
C SER A 94 -10.46 0.56 -25.94
N LEU A 95 -11.33 0.93 -25.00
CA LEU A 95 -10.98 1.63 -23.76
C LEU A 95 -10.51 0.61 -22.72
N ALA A 96 -9.26 0.72 -22.29
CA ALA A 96 -8.77 -0.02 -21.12
C ALA A 96 -9.21 0.66 -19.82
N ILE A 97 -9.57 -0.11 -18.80
CA ILE A 97 -9.89 0.40 -17.46
C ILE A 97 -8.89 -0.19 -16.46
N TYR A 98 -8.18 0.69 -15.76
CA TYR A 98 -7.21 0.34 -14.72
C TYR A 98 -7.59 1.03 -13.40
N SER A 99 -7.51 0.31 -12.28
CA SER A 99 -7.78 0.86 -10.96
C SER A 99 -6.51 0.92 -10.10
N ALA A 100 -6.30 2.07 -9.45
CA ALA A 100 -5.31 2.27 -8.39
C ALA A 100 -6.05 2.74 -7.13
N HIS A 101 -6.33 1.80 -6.22
CA HIS A 101 -7.19 2.00 -5.06
C HIS A 101 -6.35 2.05 -3.77
N THR A 102 -6.39 1.00 -2.93
CA THR A 102 -5.68 1.01 -1.64
C THR A 102 -4.17 1.04 -1.76
N ASN A 103 -3.60 0.59 -2.89
CA ASN A 103 -2.18 0.77 -3.19
C ASN A 103 -1.80 2.25 -3.30
N LEU A 104 -2.68 3.08 -3.88
CA LEU A 104 -2.48 4.52 -4.02
C LEU A 104 -2.71 5.26 -2.69
N ASP A 105 -3.64 4.78 -1.85
CA ASP A 105 -3.81 5.28 -0.48
C ASP A 105 -2.57 5.00 0.38
N SER A 106 -1.96 3.84 0.17
CA SER A 106 -0.78 3.37 0.91
C SER A 106 0.53 3.97 0.40
N ALA A 107 0.57 4.41 -0.86
CA ALA A 107 1.80 4.86 -1.52
C ALA A 107 2.44 6.07 -0.80
N PRO A 108 3.77 6.08 -0.63
CA PRO A 108 4.49 7.25 -0.12
C PRO A 108 4.35 8.43 -1.08
N GLY A 109 4.03 9.61 -0.56
CA GLY A 109 3.71 10.78 -1.37
C GLY A 109 2.32 10.75 -2.01
N GLY A 110 1.49 9.74 -1.69
CA GLY A 110 0.15 9.55 -2.23
C GLY A 110 -0.92 10.44 -1.60
N LEU A 111 -2.16 9.94 -1.57
CA LEU A 111 -3.35 10.68 -1.15
C LEU A 111 -3.21 11.18 0.29
N ASN A 112 -2.94 10.29 1.24
CA ASN A 112 -2.90 10.62 2.66
C ASN A 112 -1.77 11.60 3.03
N ASP A 113 -0.62 11.53 2.34
CA ASP A 113 0.47 12.51 2.49
C ASP A 113 0.07 13.90 1.99
N THR A 114 -0.57 13.95 0.82
CA THR A 114 -1.06 15.19 0.23
C THR A 114 -2.16 15.80 1.09
N PHE A 115 -3.11 14.98 1.54
CA PHE A 115 -4.16 15.38 2.47
C PHE A 115 -3.58 16.02 3.73
N SER A 116 -2.63 15.35 4.37
CA SER A 116 -1.96 15.82 5.59
C SER A 116 -1.38 17.22 5.39
N ARG A 117 -0.64 17.43 4.30
CA ARG A 117 -0.01 18.73 4.00
C ARG A 117 -1.05 19.81 3.69
N MET A 118 -2.14 19.48 3.00
CA MET A 118 -3.20 20.43 2.66
C MET A 118 -3.90 21.02 3.89
N ILE A 119 -3.96 20.26 5.00
CA ILE A 119 -4.55 20.72 6.26
C ILE A 119 -3.51 21.34 7.22
N GLY A 120 -2.24 21.42 6.80
CA GLY A 120 -1.13 21.96 7.58
C GLY A 120 -0.53 20.97 8.59
N MET A 121 -0.75 19.66 8.42
CA MET A 121 -0.15 18.61 9.23
C MET A 121 1.10 18.06 8.54
N ASN A 122 2.19 17.94 9.28
CA ASN A 122 3.41 17.29 8.80
C ASN A 122 3.30 15.78 9.04
N PRO A 123 3.17 14.93 8.00
CA PRO A 123 3.08 13.49 8.19
C PRO A 123 4.43 12.93 8.68
N GLU A 124 4.39 12.13 9.74
CA GLU A 124 5.56 11.45 10.33
C GLU A 124 5.65 9.98 9.88
N GLY A 125 4.56 9.42 9.34
CA GLY A 125 4.49 8.04 8.85
C GLY A 125 3.05 7.55 8.66
N PRO A 126 2.88 6.31 8.18
CA PRO A 126 1.56 5.71 8.03
C PRO A 126 0.86 5.50 9.38
N LEU A 127 -0.46 5.61 9.42
CA LEU A 127 -1.23 5.28 10.63
C LEU A 127 -1.26 3.77 10.85
N VAL A 128 -1.36 3.00 9.76
CA VAL A 128 -1.21 1.55 9.72
C VAL A 128 -0.16 1.21 8.67
N PRO A 129 1.05 0.77 9.06
CA PRO A 129 2.09 0.38 8.12
C PRO A 129 1.63 -0.76 7.20
N SER A 130 2.06 -0.74 5.93
CA SER A 130 1.76 -1.80 4.97
C SER A 130 2.38 -3.14 5.39
N ALA A 131 1.71 -4.26 5.13
CA ALA A 131 2.27 -5.59 5.38
C ALA A 131 3.59 -5.83 4.62
N ASP A 132 3.80 -5.21 3.44
CA ASP A 132 5.07 -5.31 2.70
C ASP A 132 6.22 -4.51 3.36
N SER A 133 5.92 -3.70 4.37
CA SER A 133 6.91 -3.07 5.26
C SER A 133 7.30 -3.98 6.44
N GLU A 134 6.53 -5.06 6.70
CA GLU A 134 6.88 -5.99 7.77
C GLU A 134 8.15 -6.75 7.42
N THR A 135 9.07 -6.76 8.38
CA THR A 135 10.36 -7.41 8.25
C THR A 135 10.57 -8.37 9.41
N VAL A 136 11.26 -9.46 9.13
CA VAL A 136 11.64 -10.46 10.13
C VAL A 136 13.15 -10.64 10.11
N LYS A 137 13.71 -11.06 11.23
CA LYS A 137 15.08 -11.58 11.28
C LYS A 137 15.02 -13.08 11.03
N LEU A 138 15.56 -13.52 9.90
CA LEU A 138 15.83 -14.92 9.65
C LEU A 138 17.19 -15.27 10.25
N VAL A 139 17.23 -16.31 11.07
CA VAL A 139 18.45 -16.88 11.65
C VAL A 139 18.51 -18.35 11.28
N PHE A 140 19.65 -18.84 10.81
CA PHE A 140 19.87 -20.26 10.52
C PHE A 140 21.34 -20.62 10.74
N PHE A 141 21.64 -21.91 10.72
CA PHE A 141 22.96 -22.45 11.07
C PHE A 141 23.49 -23.28 9.92
N VAL A 142 24.74 -23.05 9.52
CA VAL A 142 25.38 -23.71 8.37
C VAL A 142 26.83 -24.07 8.69
N PRO A 143 27.35 -25.22 8.22
CA PRO A 143 28.79 -25.50 8.25
C PRO A 143 29.60 -24.43 7.50
N GLU A 144 30.78 -24.08 8.01
CA GLU A 144 31.64 -23.05 7.39
C GLU A 144 31.93 -23.34 5.91
N GLU A 145 32.12 -24.61 5.54
CA GLU A 145 32.39 -25.03 4.16
C GLU A 145 31.27 -24.67 3.17
N TYR A 146 30.02 -24.63 3.63
CA TYR A 146 28.84 -24.35 2.79
C TYR A 146 28.39 -22.89 2.87
N ARG A 147 28.97 -22.11 3.79
CA ARG A 147 28.58 -20.72 4.06
C ARG A 147 28.48 -19.88 2.79
N HIS A 148 29.51 -19.85 1.95
CA HIS A 148 29.51 -19.00 0.76
C HIS A 148 28.36 -19.34 -0.22
N LYS A 149 28.11 -20.64 -0.44
CA LYS A 149 27.04 -21.11 -1.33
C LYS A 149 25.67 -20.71 -0.80
N VAL A 150 25.44 -20.91 0.50
CA VAL A 150 24.18 -20.58 1.17
C VAL A 150 23.93 -19.08 1.21
N MET A 151 24.94 -18.27 1.51
CA MET A 151 24.84 -16.81 1.51
C MET A 151 24.45 -16.24 0.14
N LYS A 152 24.99 -16.82 -0.95
CA LYS A 152 24.60 -16.42 -2.30
C LYS A 152 23.12 -16.69 -2.57
N ALA A 153 22.61 -17.85 -2.17
CA ALA A 153 21.19 -18.21 -2.31
C ALA A 153 20.28 -17.31 -1.48
N LEU A 154 20.67 -17.04 -0.22
CA LEU A 154 19.99 -16.13 0.70
C LEU A 154 19.76 -14.75 0.05
N PHE A 155 20.83 -14.17 -0.53
CA PHE A 155 20.74 -12.85 -1.15
C PHE A 155 20.02 -12.86 -2.50
N SER A 156 20.15 -13.91 -3.31
CA SER A 156 19.35 -14.04 -4.54
C SER A 156 17.85 -14.18 -4.27
N GLY A 157 17.47 -14.78 -3.13
CA GLY A 157 16.09 -14.83 -2.66
C GLY A 157 15.56 -13.47 -2.19
N GLY A 158 16.42 -12.46 -2.05
CA GLY A 158 16.04 -11.09 -1.69
C GLY A 158 16.12 -10.78 -0.19
N ALA A 159 16.81 -11.59 0.60
CA ALA A 159 17.18 -11.23 1.97
C ALA A 159 18.33 -10.21 2.02
N GLY A 160 18.43 -9.45 3.10
CA GLY A 160 19.53 -8.54 3.34
C GLY A 160 19.53 -7.26 2.48
N SER A 161 18.40 -6.90 1.89
CA SER A 161 18.19 -5.55 1.36
C SER A 161 17.75 -4.64 2.50
N ILE A 162 18.55 -3.63 2.82
CA ILE A 162 18.28 -2.63 3.86
C ILE A 162 18.63 -1.25 3.29
N GLY A 163 17.61 -0.44 3.01
CA GLY A 163 17.71 0.90 2.45
C GLY A 163 18.44 0.87 1.10
N LYS A 164 19.57 1.56 1.03
CA LYS A 164 20.44 1.60 -0.17
C LYS A 164 21.48 0.48 -0.22
N TYR A 165 21.46 -0.45 0.73
CA TYR A 165 22.43 -1.53 0.85
C TYR A 165 21.79 -2.88 0.51
N SER A 166 22.56 -3.76 -0.12
CA SER A 166 22.19 -5.13 -0.42
C SER A 166 23.17 -6.09 0.24
N CYS A 167 22.81 -7.38 0.29
CA CYS A 167 23.64 -8.44 0.87
C CYS A 167 24.00 -8.21 2.36
N CYS A 168 23.12 -7.53 3.10
CA CYS A 168 23.30 -7.28 4.53
C CYS A 168 23.00 -8.53 5.36
N SER A 169 23.99 -8.99 6.10
CA SER A 169 23.88 -10.11 7.03
C SER A 169 24.90 -9.98 8.15
N PHE A 170 24.66 -10.67 9.25
CA PHE A 170 25.67 -10.88 10.28
C PHE A 170 25.93 -12.38 10.45
N SER A 171 27.17 -12.74 10.78
CA SER A 171 27.58 -14.13 10.98
C SER A 171 28.46 -14.26 12.22
N SER A 172 28.21 -15.29 13.02
CA SER A 172 29.02 -15.63 14.18
C SER A 172 29.31 -17.12 14.21
N ALA A 173 30.58 -17.50 14.41
CA ALA A 173 30.96 -18.88 14.62
C ALA A 173 30.46 -19.39 15.98
N GLY A 174 30.11 -20.67 16.06
CA GLY A 174 29.64 -21.33 17.26
C GLY A 174 29.63 -22.84 17.09
N ARG A 175 29.10 -23.54 18.09
CA ARG A 175 29.02 -25.01 18.08
C ARG A 175 27.58 -25.46 18.26
N GLY A 176 27.09 -26.25 17.31
CA GLY A 176 25.82 -26.95 17.41
C GLY A 176 26.00 -28.29 18.13
N THR A 177 24.98 -28.73 18.86
CA THR A 177 24.94 -30.06 19.47
C THR A 177 23.63 -30.75 19.15
N TYR A 178 23.69 -32.01 18.77
CA TYR A 178 22.52 -32.81 18.48
C TYR A 178 22.81 -34.29 18.74
N MET A 179 21.76 -35.09 18.89
CA MET A 179 21.86 -36.54 19.00
C MET A 179 20.89 -37.15 17.98
N PRO A 180 21.40 -37.76 16.88
CA PRO A 180 20.51 -38.29 15.84
C PRO A 180 19.63 -39.42 16.39
N SER A 181 18.33 -39.32 16.16
CA SER A 181 17.33 -40.33 16.52
C SER A 181 17.35 -41.51 15.54
N ALA A 182 16.64 -42.59 15.89
CA ALA A 182 16.45 -43.71 14.97
C ALA A 182 15.69 -43.23 13.71
N GLY A 183 16.31 -43.41 12.53
CA GLY A 183 15.76 -42.96 11.24
C GLY A 183 16.26 -41.62 10.73
N ALA A 184 17.15 -40.91 11.45
CA ALA A 184 17.80 -39.71 10.94
C ALA A 184 18.97 -40.05 10.01
N GLU A 185 19.16 -39.28 8.94
CA GLU A 185 20.34 -39.32 8.06
C GLU A 185 21.20 -38.06 8.30
N PRO A 186 21.95 -38.00 9.42
CA PRO A 186 22.66 -36.79 9.77
C PRO A 186 23.82 -36.54 8.80
N PHE A 187 24.05 -35.28 8.46
CA PHE A 187 25.20 -34.86 7.65
C PHE A 187 26.54 -35.26 8.30
N GLU A 188 26.62 -35.22 9.63
CA GLU A 188 27.76 -35.70 10.42
C GLU A 188 27.29 -36.46 11.69
N GLY A 189 28.08 -37.41 12.19
CA GLY A 189 27.80 -38.12 13.44
C GLY A 189 27.09 -39.47 13.30
N SER A 190 26.59 -40.02 14.42
CA SER A 190 26.00 -41.37 14.45
C SER A 190 24.80 -41.45 15.39
N THR A 191 23.82 -42.27 15.02
CA THR A 191 22.58 -42.48 15.80
C THR A 191 22.84 -42.83 17.26
N GLY A 192 22.13 -42.16 18.17
CA GLY A 192 22.21 -42.38 19.61
C GLY A 192 23.49 -41.87 20.28
N LYS A 193 24.35 -41.14 19.57
CA LYS A 193 25.53 -40.47 20.15
C LYS A 193 25.38 -38.96 20.02
N MET A 194 25.78 -38.24 21.08
CA MET A 194 25.85 -36.78 21.05
C MET A 194 26.96 -36.36 20.08
N SER A 195 26.61 -35.57 19.08
CA SER A 195 27.51 -34.91 18.14
C SER A 195 27.68 -33.45 18.53
N CYS A 196 28.84 -32.89 18.23
CA CYS A 196 29.11 -31.47 18.38
C CYS A 196 29.94 -30.99 17.20
N VAL A 197 29.41 -30.05 16.43
CA VAL A 197 29.98 -29.58 15.16
C VAL A 197 30.19 -28.07 15.20
N GLU A 198 31.21 -27.59 14.50
CA GLU A 198 31.44 -26.15 14.30
C GLU A 198 30.49 -25.64 13.22
N GLU A 199 29.78 -24.57 13.51
CA GLU A 199 28.78 -23.97 12.63
C GLU A 199 28.88 -22.45 12.64
N VAL A 200 28.30 -21.86 11.61
CA VAL A 200 28.11 -20.43 11.50
C VAL A 200 26.64 -20.13 11.69
N ARG A 201 26.32 -19.38 12.74
CA ARG A 201 25.02 -18.74 12.87
C ARG A 201 24.97 -17.56 11.91
N VAL A 202 24.11 -17.64 10.92
CA VAL A 202 23.86 -16.59 9.93
C VAL A 202 22.54 -15.91 10.27
N GLU A 203 22.51 -14.60 10.17
CA GLU A 203 21.30 -13.83 10.37
C GLU A 203 21.15 -12.69 9.34
N ALA A 204 19.94 -12.51 8.81
CA ALA A 204 19.62 -11.48 7.84
C ALA A 204 18.19 -10.96 8.05
N VAL A 205 17.96 -9.70 7.67
CA VAL A 205 16.61 -9.14 7.61
C VAL A 205 15.95 -9.57 6.31
N VAL A 206 14.69 -9.97 6.38
CA VAL A 206 13.90 -10.41 5.23
C VAL A 206 12.54 -9.72 5.28
N LYS A 207 12.05 -9.20 4.14
CA LYS A 207 10.65 -8.80 4.03
C LYS A 207 9.75 -10.00 4.25
N ARG A 208 8.67 -9.85 5.00
CA ARG A 208 7.73 -10.94 5.29
C ARG A 208 7.19 -11.57 4.00
N SER A 209 6.89 -10.76 3.00
CA SER A 209 6.43 -11.17 1.67
C SER A 209 7.40 -12.06 0.89
N LYS A 210 8.72 -11.98 1.18
CA LYS A 210 9.76 -12.78 0.50
C LYS A 210 10.22 -13.99 1.30
N LEU A 211 9.74 -14.15 2.53
CA LEU A 211 10.29 -15.13 3.46
C LEU A 211 10.20 -16.56 2.95
N ASP A 212 9.05 -16.97 2.41
CA ASP A 212 8.86 -18.35 1.95
C ASP A 212 9.77 -18.68 0.76
N HIS A 213 9.89 -17.76 -0.19
CA HIS A 213 10.81 -17.88 -1.32
C HIS A 213 12.28 -17.94 -0.84
N VAL A 214 12.67 -17.09 0.11
CA VAL A 214 14.02 -17.13 0.70
C VAL A 214 14.30 -18.47 1.37
N LEU A 215 13.34 -19.00 2.14
CA LEU A 215 13.50 -20.30 2.79
C LEU A 215 13.63 -21.45 1.79
N GLU A 216 12.87 -21.42 0.71
CA GLU A 216 12.96 -22.39 -0.39
C GLU A 216 14.36 -22.41 -1.00
N VAL A 217 14.85 -21.27 -1.50
CA VAL A 217 16.16 -21.19 -2.18
C VAL A 217 17.33 -21.51 -1.25
N VAL A 218 17.22 -21.18 0.04
CA VAL A 218 18.26 -21.51 1.04
C VAL A 218 18.26 -23.01 1.32
N ARG A 219 17.10 -23.64 1.51
CA ARG A 219 16.99 -25.08 1.77
C ARG A 219 17.54 -25.92 0.62
N GLU A 220 17.30 -25.54 -0.62
CA GLU A 220 17.80 -26.26 -1.80
C GLU A 220 19.33 -26.41 -1.84
N VAL A 221 20.05 -25.43 -1.28
CA VAL A 221 21.52 -25.44 -1.28
C VAL A 221 22.13 -25.84 0.06
N HIS A 222 21.30 -26.00 1.10
CA HIS A 222 21.73 -26.35 2.45
C HIS A 222 22.22 -27.80 2.52
N PRO A 223 23.34 -28.10 3.22
CA PRO A 223 23.88 -29.46 3.28
C PRO A 223 23.02 -30.43 4.11
N TYR A 224 22.23 -29.91 5.04
CA TYR A 224 21.43 -30.72 5.97
C TYR A 224 20.07 -31.09 5.38
N GLU A 225 19.65 -32.34 5.59
CA GLU A 225 18.29 -32.81 5.30
C GLU A 225 17.23 -31.96 6.00
N THR A 226 17.43 -31.69 7.30
CA THR A 226 16.59 -30.80 8.09
C THR A 226 17.37 -29.54 8.45
N MET A 227 17.08 -28.44 7.75
CA MET A 227 17.67 -27.13 8.04
C MET A 227 16.98 -26.49 9.26
N GLU A 228 17.72 -26.27 10.34
CA GLU A 228 17.25 -25.49 11.48
C GLU A 228 17.26 -23.99 11.16
N TYR A 229 16.18 -23.30 11.48
CA TYR A 229 16.08 -21.85 11.39
C TYR A 229 15.10 -21.27 12.42
N ASN A 230 15.26 -19.99 12.71
CA ASN A 230 14.38 -19.22 13.57
C ASN A 230 13.95 -17.94 12.84
N ILE A 231 12.71 -17.52 13.09
CA ILE A 231 12.14 -16.29 12.56
C ILE A 231 11.79 -15.42 13.76
N TYR A 232 12.44 -14.26 13.88
CA TYR A 232 12.11 -13.28 14.91
C TYR A 232 11.33 -12.13 14.29
N PRO A 233 10.15 -11.78 14.81
CA PRO A 233 9.45 -10.57 14.38
C PRO A 233 10.29 -9.35 14.76
N LEU A 234 10.49 -8.44 13.82
CA LEU A 234 11.15 -7.16 14.09
C LEU A 234 10.08 -6.10 14.27
N LEU A 235 10.10 -5.40 15.40
CA LEU A 235 9.15 -4.33 15.67
C LEU A 235 9.42 -3.10 14.79
N ARG A 236 10.69 -2.84 14.48
CA ARG A 236 11.15 -1.76 13.61
C ARG A 236 12.43 -2.17 12.89
N THR A 237 12.59 -1.69 11.67
CA THR A 237 13.82 -1.74 10.89
C THR A 237 14.03 -0.40 10.22
N ALA A 238 15.27 -0.13 9.77
CA ALA A 238 15.57 1.09 9.01
C ALA A 238 14.65 1.23 7.78
N ASP A 239 14.32 0.11 7.13
CA ASP A 239 13.46 0.07 5.94
C ASP A 239 11.98 0.29 6.23
N ALA A 240 11.48 -0.27 7.34
CA ALA A 240 10.10 -0.03 7.76
C ALA A 240 9.87 1.46 8.05
N ASP A 241 10.88 2.12 8.65
CA ASP A 241 10.87 3.55 8.91
C ASP A 241 11.06 4.41 7.63
N GLU A 242 11.83 3.92 6.64
CA GLU A 242 12.08 4.65 5.37
C GLU A 242 11.00 4.45 4.30
N SER A 243 10.26 3.34 4.32
CA SER A 243 9.28 3.05 3.26
C SER A 243 8.17 4.09 3.21
N GLY A 244 7.72 4.59 4.37
CA GLY A 244 6.59 5.51 4.49
C GLY A 244 5.24 4.95 4.01
N ALA A 245 5.19 3.65 3.67
CA ALA A 245 4.05 3.04 3.01
C ALA A 245 3.05 2.42 4.00
N GLY A 246 1.76 2.63 3.74
CA GLY A 246 0.67 2.10 4.56
C GLY A 246 -0.53 3.05 4.61
N LEU A 247 -1.63 2.59 5.19
CA LEU A 247 -2.89 3.33 5.21
C LEU A 247 -2.87 4.48 6.21
N GLY A 248 -3.50 5.59 5.81
CA GLY A 248 -3.61 6.81 6.58
C GLY A 248 -2.26 7.46 6.92
N ARG A 249 -2.27 8.61 7.58
CA ARG A 249 -1.06 9.22 8.14
C ARG A 249 -1.29 9.68 9.56
N VAL A 250 -0.24 9.67 10.36
CA VAL A 250 -0.18 10.36 11.65
C VAL A 250 0.93 11.39 11.60
N GLY A 251 0.71 12.54 12.25
CA GLY A 251 1.65 13.64 12.19
C GLY A 251 1.40 14.71 13.22
N ALA A 252 2.26 15.74 13.20
CA ALA A 252 2.19 16.88 14.09
C ALA A 252 1.94 18.18 13.30
N PHE A 253 1.30 19.14 13.96
CA PHE A 253 1.21 20.52 13.49
C PHE A 253 2.38 21.34 14.03
N ASP A 254 2.90 22.30 13.26
CA ASP A 254 4.01 23.18 13.68
C ASP A 254 3.68 23.95 14.98
N SER A 255 2.42 24.36 15.11
CA SER A 255 1.85 24.96 16.31
C SER A 255 0.48 24.34 16.59
N PRO A 256 0.07 24.20 17.86
CA PRO A 256 -1.26 23.70 18.19
C PRO A 256 -2.36 24.51 17.50
N VAL A 257 -3.38 23.82 17.00
CA VAL A 257 -4.59 24.40 16.40
C VAL A 257 -5.80 23.96 17.22
N THR A 258 -6.92 24.67 17.14
CA THR A 258 -8.16 24.14 17.74
C THR A 258 -8.83 23.14 16.81
N LEU A 259 -9.68 22.26 17.35
CA LEU A 259 -10.46 21.31 16.54
C LEU A 259 -11.37 22.04 15.55
N GLY A 260 -11.99 23.15 15.96
CA GLY A 260 -12.83 23.98 15.08
C GLY A 260 -12.04 24.62 13.94
N GLU A 261 -10.85 25.16 14.23
CA GLU A 261 -9.95 25.69 13.20
C GLU A 261 -9.53 24.62 12.20
N LEU A 262 -9.19 23.42 12.69
CA LEU A 262 -8.82 22.30 11.84
C LEU A 262 -9.98 21.87 10.93
N ALA A 263 -11.20 21.76 11.47
CA ALA A 263 -12.39 21.42 10.69
C ALA A 263 -12.63 22.44 9.56
N GLU A 264 -12.45 23.73 9.84
CA GLU A 264 -12.54 24.78 8.82
C GLU A 264 -11.41 24.70 7.78
N ARG A 265 -10.19 24.31 8.17
CA ARG A 265 -9.10 24.04 7.22
C ARG A 265 -9.44 22.89 6.29
N VAL A 266 -9.95 21.78 6.83
CA VAL A 266 -10.38 20.61 6.05
C VAL A 266 -11.47 21.02 5.06
N LYS A 267 -12.51 21.69 5.54
CA LYS A 267 -13.62 22.18 4.70
C LYS A 267 -13.12 23.05 3.53
N LYS A 268 -12.24 24.02 3.81
CA LYS A 268 -11.70 24.94 2.80
C LYS A 268 -10.74 24.24 1.83
N ALA A 269 -9.87 23.37 2.32
CA ALA A 269 -8.86 22.68 1.53
C ALA A 269 -9.48 21.81 0.42
N PHE A 270 -10.64 21.20 0.70
CA PHE A 270 -11.33 20.31 -0.22
C PHE A 270 -12.62 20.91 -0.82
N GLY A 271 -12.89 22.19 -0.59
CA GLY A 271 -14.05 22.88 -1.15
C GLY A 271 -15.40 22.30 -0.71
N LEU A 272 -15.48 21.79 0.52
CA LEU A 272 -16.65 21.04 1.00
C LEU A 272 -17.76 21.98 1.48
N PRO A 273 -19.04 21.65 1.23
CA PRO A 273 -20.16 22.44 1.74
C PRO A 273 -20.24 22.41 3.27
N ALA A 274 -19.94 21.25 3.87
CA ALA A 274 -19.93 21.05 5.31
C ALA A 274 -18.98 19.90 5.69
N VAL A 275 -18.61 19.85 6.97
CA VAL A 275 -17.94 18.72 7.62
C VAL A 275 -18.65 18.44 8.94
N ARG A 276 -18.63 17.20 9.42
CA ARG A 276 -19.19 16.85 10.74
C ARG A 276 -18.05 16.78 11.74
N VAL A 277 -18.22 17.37 12.91
CA VAL A 277 -17.18 17.44 13.94
C VAL A 277 -17.68 16.77 15.21
N VAL A 278 -16.82 15.98 15.85
CA VAL A 278 -17.06 15.34 17.14
C VAL A 278 -15.97 15.80 18.09
N GLY A 279 -16.36 16.26 19.29
CA GLY A 279 -15.43 16.79 20.29
C GLY A 279 -15.67 18.27 20.57
N ASP A 280 -14.92 18.81 21.53
CA ASP A 280 -14.94 20.23 21.87
C ASP A 280 -14.23 21.04 20.77
N PRO A 281 -14.90 22.00 20.09
CA PRO A 281 -14.28 22.83 19.07
C PRO A 281 -13.04 23.61 19.54
N ASP A 282 -12.96 23.92 20.84
CA ASP A 282 -11.84 24.67 21.43
C ASP A 282 -10.69 23.74 21.91
N MET A 283 -10.84 22.43 21.76
CA MET A 283 -9.81 21.45 22.09
C MET A 283 -8.52 21.72 21.30
N ALA A 284 -7.40 21.82 22.02
CA ALA A 284 -6.09 21.94 21.40
C ALA A 284 -5.66 20.62 20.73
N VAL A 285 -5.37 20.69 19.44
CA VAL A 285 -4.87 19.61 18.61
C VAL A 285 -3.39 19.87 18.33
N ARG A 286 -2.53 18.93 18.75
CA ARG A 286 -1.09 18.94 18.48
C ARG A 286 -0.71 17.90 17.44
N ARG A 287 -1.37 16.74 17.50
CA ARG A 287 -1.16 15.62 16.60
C ARG A 287 -2.46 15.21 15.93
N GLY A 288 -2.41 15.00 14.63
CA GLY A 288 -3.55 14.52 13.85
C GLY A 288 -3.29 13.15 13.28
N ALA A 289 -4.36 12.43 13.00
CA ALA A 289 -4.36 11.29 12.10
C ALA A 289 -5.35 11.55 10.97
N VAL A 290 -5.03 11.09 9.75
CA VAL A 290 -5.89 11.22 8.58
C VAL A 290 -6.01 9.90 7.83
N CYS A 291 -7.17 9.65 7.23
CA CYS A 291 -7.39 8.60 6.24
C CYS A 291 -8.38 9.11 5.19
N THR A 292 -8.00 9.11 3.93
CA THR A 292 -8.93 9.35 2.81
C THR A 292 -9.95 8.22 2.70
N GLY A 293 -11.13 8.53 2.14
CA GLY A 293 -12.21 7.56 1.97
C GLY A 293 -12.81 7.07 3.30
N SER A 294 -13.06 5.77 3.39
CA SER A 294 -13.73 5.12 4.53
C SER A 294 -12.75 4.64 5.60
N GLY A 295 -12.30 5.54 6.47
CA GLY A 295 -11.28 5.26 7.49
C GLY A 295 -11.79 4.65 8.80
N GLY A 296 -13.04 4.20 8.90
CA GLY A 296 -13.61 3.67 10.14
C GLY A 296 -12.90 2.41 10.68
N SER A 297 -12.34 1.59 9.80
CA SER A 297 -11.56 0.40 10.19
C SER A 297 -10.26 0.74 10.93
N LEU A 298 -9.73 1.96 10.75
CA LEU A 298 -8.47 2.42 11.34
C LEU A 298 -8.63 3.07 12.72
N MET A 299 -9.86 3.18 13.25
CA MET A 299 -10.15 3.81 14.56
C MET A 299 -9.31 3.21 15.70
N LYS A 300 -9.07 1.90 15.70
CA LYS A 300 -8.20 1.26 16.70
C LYS A 300 -6.75 1.73 16.61
N ALA A 301 -6.24 1.95 15.40
CA ALA A 301 -4.90 2.47 15.18
C ALA A 301 -4.80 3.94 15.61
N PHE A 302 -5.82 4.75 15.29
CA PHE A 302 -5.94 6.12 15.78
C PHE A 302 -5.82 6.23 17.30
N TYR A 303 -6.55 5.41 18.06
CA TYR A 303 -6.46 5.46 19.52
C TYR A 303 -5.10 5.03 20.09
N ARG A 304 -4.31 4.25 19.33
CA ARG A 304 -2.96 3.82 19.72
C ARG A 304 -1.86 4.79 19.27
N SER A 305 -2.13 5.64 18.29
CA SER A 305 -1.11 6.52 17.69
C SER A 305 -0.78 7.75 18.55
N GLY A 306 -1.61 8.04 19.55
CA GLY A 306 -1.48 9.23 20.39
C GLY A 306 -1.98 10.52 19.71
N ALA A 307 -2.55 10.45 18.52
CA ALA A 307 -3.18 11.60 17.86
C ALA A 307 -4.37 12.14 18.67
N ASP A 308 -4.59 13.44 18.60
CA ASP A 308 -5.67 14.16 19.30
C ASP A 308 -6.98 14.14 18.52
N VAL A 309 -6.87 14.11 17.19
CA VAL A 309 -7.98 14.15 16.24
C VAL A 309 -7.78 13.15 15.10
N TYR A 310 -8.88 12.60 14.60
CA TYR A 310 -8.89 11.80 13.38
C TYR A 310 -9.77 12.45 12.30
N VAL A 311 -9.22 12.64 11.09
CA VAL A 311 -9.93 13.18 9.93
C VAL A 311 -10.12 12.09 8.89
N SER A 312 -11.36 11.81 8.50
CA SER A 312 -11.70 10.73 7.56
C SER A 312 -13.05 10.99 6.89
N GLY A 313 -13.46 10.14 5.95
CA GLY A 313 -14.86 9.97 5.56
C GLY A 313 -15.54 8.81 6.31
N GLU A 314 -16.88 8.79 6.23
CA GLU A 314 -17.76 7.67 6.62
C GLU A 314 -17.67 7.19 8.08
N LEU A 315 -17.43 8.10 9.01
CA LEU A 315 -17.35 7.78 10.43
C LEU A 315 -18.76 7.47 11.00
N LYS A 316 -18.86 6.38 11.78
CA LYS A 316 -20.14 5.89 12.29
C LYS A 316 -20.48 6.53 13.63
N TYR A 317 -21.76 6.45 14.01
CA TYR A 317 -22.25 6.99 15.28
C TYR A 317 -21.50 6.45 16.51
N HIS A 318 -21.19 5.15 16.55
CA HIS A 318 -20.45 4.57 17.68
C HIS A 318 -18.97 4.97 17.70
N ASP A 319 -18.39 5.31 16.55
CA ASP A 319 -17.04 5.89 16.49
C ASP A 319 -17.04 7.26 17.17
N ALA A 320 -18.06 8.07 16.90
CA ALA A 320 -18.26 9.38 17.53
C ALA A 320 -18.46 9.29 19.04
N GLN A 321 -19.30 8.38 19.53
CA GLN A 321 -19.49 8.17 20.97
C GLN A 321 -18.16 7.81 21.66
N THR A 322 -17.43 6.86 21.08
CA THR A 322 -16.14 6.40 21.62
C THR A 322 -15.10 7.53 21.66
N ALA A 323 -15.08 8.39 20.64
CA ALA A 323 -14.16 9.53 20.60
C ALA A 323 -14.47 10.54 21.72
N LEU A 324 -15.74 10.86 21.96
CA LEU A 324 -16.18 11.73 23.06
C LEU A 324 -15.76 11.16 24.43
N GLU A 325 -16.00 9.87 24.67
CA GLU A 325 -15.60 9.20 25.92
C GLU A 325 -14.09 9.24 26.17
N LYS A 326 -13.29 9.23 25.09
CA LYS A 326 -11.83 9.28 25.15
C LYS A 326 -11.26 10.70 25.11
N GLY A 327 -12.10 11.74 25.05
CA GLY A 327 -11.66 13.12 24.92
C GLY A 327 -10.86 13.38 23.64
N LYS A 328 -11.26 12.74 22.53
CA LYS A 328 -10.63 12.84 21.21
C LYS A 328 -11.56 13.52 20.21
N GLY A 329 -10.96 14.21 19.24
CA GLY A 329 -11.70 14.85 18.15
C GLY A 329 -11.90 13.92 16.95
N LEU A 330 -13.01 14.06 16.23
CA LEU A 330 -13.18 13.52 14.88
C LEU A 330 -13.62 14.63 13.92
N VAL A 331 -13.17 14.56 12.68
CA VAL A 331 -13.70 15.37 11.57
C VAL A 331 -14.07 14.41 10.45
N ASP A 332 -15.37 14.32 10.17
CA ASP A 332 -15.88 13.60 9.00
C ASP A 332 -16.06 14.56 7.83
N ALA A 333 -15.27 14.35 6.79
CA ALA A 333 -15.21 15.17 5.58
C ALA A 333 -15.83 14.50 4.35
N GLY A 334 -16.55 13.39 4.54
CA GLY A 334 -17.19 12.62 3.46
C GLY A 334 -16.21 11.82 2.61
N HIS A 335 -16.69 10.75 1.98
CA HIS A 335 -15.87 9.88 1.15
C HIS A 335 -15.35 10.64 -0.09
N PHE A 336 -16.26 11.14 -0.92
CA PHE A 336 -15.94 11.87 -2.15
C PHE A 336 -15.01 13.06 -1.91
N GLY A 337 -15.35 13.90 -0.91
CA GLY A 337 -14.58 15.09 -0.56
C GLY A 337 -13.13 14.82 -0.18
N THR A 338 -12.87 13.67 0.45
CA THR A 338 -11.52 13.29 0.89
C THR A 338 -10.72 12.55 -0.16
N GLU A 339 -11.29 12.21 -1.31
CA GLU A 339 -10.59 11.44 -2.36
C GLU A 339 -10.59 12.12 -3.72
N TYR A 340 -11.54 13.00 -4.04
CA TYR A 340 -11.68 13.53 -5.40
C TYR A 340 -10.44 14.28 -5.90
N PHE A 341 -9.64 14.87 -5.00
CA PHE A 341 -8.37 15.51 -5.36
C PHE A 341 -7.30 14.51 -5.86
N ALA A 342 -7.45 13.21 -5.59
CA ALA A 342 -6.58 12.13 -6.06
C ALA A 342 -6.44 12.14 -7.58
N CYS A 343 -7.52 12.46 -8.31
CA CYS A 343 -7.51 12.56 -9.76
C CYS A 343 -6.46 13.56 -10.25
N GLY A 344 -6.43 14.74 -9.65
CA GLY A 344 -5.45 15.78 -9.98
C GLY A 344 -4.02 15.44 -9.53
N LEU A 345 -3.87 14.77 -8.38
CA LEU A 345 -2.57 14.29 -7.91
C LEU A 345 -1.99 13.26 -8.89
N LEU A 346 -2.79 12.26 -9.26
CA LEU A 346 -2.39 11.20 -10.15
C LEU A 346 -2.11 11.71 -11.56
N ALA A 347 -2.94 12.63 -12.07
CA ALA A 347 -2.72 13.28 -13.36
C ALA A 347 -1.36 13.97 -13.42
N ARG A 348 -0.97 14.70 -12.36
CA ARG A 348 0.34 15.37 -12.30
C ARG A 348 1.50 14.37 -12.28
N ALA A 349 1.42 13.35 -11.43
CA ALA A 349 2.46 12.35 -11.29
C ALA A 349 2.67 11.54 -12.59
N LEU A 350 1.57 11.12 -13.22
CA LEU A 350 1.62 10.37 -14.47
C LEU A 350 2.14 11.22 -15.63
N ASN A 351 1.70 12.49 -15.74
CA ASN A 351 2.25 13.43 -16.73
C ASN A 351 3.77 13.63 -16.59
N GLU A 352 4.28 13.65 -15.36
CA GLU A 352 5.72 13.74 -15.13
C GLU A 352 6.46 12.50 -15.66
N LYS A 353 5.97 11.30 -15.33
CA LYS A 353 6.54 10.03 -15.82
C LYS A 353 6.49 9.92 -17.35
N ILE A 354 5.37 10.28 -17.96
CA ILE A 354 5.19 10.31 -19.43
C ILE A 354 6.24 11.22 -20.08
N ARG A 355 6.46 12.42 -19.52
CA ARG A 355 7.44 13.39 -20.02
C ARG A 355 8.87 12.88 -19.88
N GLN A 356 9.21 12.30 -18.73
CA GLN A 356 10.54 11.71 -18.50
C GLN A 356 10.87 10.59 -19.51
N ARG A 357 9.86 9.85 -19.96
CA ARG A 357 10.00 8.79 -20.98
C ARG A 357 9.88 9.29 -22.43
N GLY A 358 9.66 10.58 -22.67
CA GLY A 358 9.52 11.13 -24.03
C GLY A 358 8.30 10.62 -24.81
N LEU A 359 7.25 10.21 -24.08
CA LEU A 359 6.00 9.70 -24.64
C LEU A 359 5.06 10.87 -24.98
N ASN A 360 4.28 10.72 -26.04
CA ASN A 360 3.26 11.69 -26.44
C ASN A 360 1.89 11.12 -26.08
N VAL A 361 1.51 11.30 -24.81
CA VAL A 361 0.24 10.84 -24.25
C VAL A 361 -0.40 12.02 -23.51
N GLU A 362 -1.65 12.33 -23.85
CA GLU A 362 -2.46 13.33 -23.18
C GLU A 362 -3.14 12.72 -21.94
N VAL A 363 -3.14 13.43 -20.82
CA VAL A 363 -3.81 13.00 -19.58
C VAL A 363 -4.87 14.05 -19.21
N VAL A 364 -6.11 13.61 -19.10
CA VAL A 364 -7.30 14.46 -18.87
C VAL A 364 -8.01 14.03 -17.58
N GLU A 365 -8.35 14.99 -16.73
CA GLU A 365 -9.24 14.77 -15.59
C GLU A 365 -10.71 14.79 -16.07
N SER A 366 -11.49 13.75 -15.81
CA SER A 366 -12.84 13.60 -16.38
C SER A 366 -13.83 14.70 -15.95
N ARG A 367 -13.67 15.25 -14.72
CA ARG A 367 -14.43 16.41 -14.17
C ARG A 367 -15.97 16.38 -14.35
N CYS A 368 -16.57 15.19 -14.48
CA CYS A 368 -18.02 15.03 -14.63
C CYS A 368 -18.70 14.38 -13.41
N GLU A 369 -17.92 14.02 -12.40
CA GLU A 369 -18.38 13.36 -11.18
C GLU A 369 -18.86 14.38 -10.16
N GLN A 370 -19.83 13.98 -9.33
CA GLN A 370 -20.38 14.77 -8.25
C GLN A 370 -20.55 13.87 -7.02
N ASP A 371 -20.49 14.48 -5.83
CA ASP A 371 -20.84 13.78 -4.59
C ASP A 371 -22.29 13.29 -4.68
N PRO A 372 -22.57 11.99 -4.48
CA PRO A 372 -23.95 11.48 -4.45
C PRO A 372 -24.77 12.06 -3.30
N PHE A 373 -24.13 12.64 -2.27
CA PHE A 373 -24.80 13.27 -1.14
C PHE A 373 -24.96 14.78 -1.34
N ALA A 374 -26.20 15.25 -1.23
CA ALA A 374 -26.51 16.67 -1.10
C ALA A 374 -26.75 17.02 0.37
N PHE A 375 -26.17 18.14 0.81
CA PHE A 375 -26.45 18.73 2.12
C PHE A 375 -27.65 19.67 2.00
N VAL A 376 -28.66 19.50 2.86
CA VAL A 376 -29.93 20.25 2.85
C VAL A 376 -30.04 21.24 4.00
#